data_AF-A0A074JUK4-F1
#
_entry.id   AF-A0A074JUK4-F1
#
_cell.length_a   1.000
_cell.length_b   1.000
_cell.length_c   1.000
_cell.angle_alpha   90.00
_cell.angle_beta   90.00
_cell.angle_gamma   90.00
#
_symmetry.space_group_name_H-M   'P 1'
#
loop_
_entity.id
_entity.type
_entity.pdbx_description
1 polymer ?
#
loop_
_entity_poly.entity_id
_entity_poly.type
_entity_poly.pdbx_seq_one_letter_code
_entity_poly.pdbx_strand_id
1 'polypeptide(L)'
;MTAADMQMDLTTNSTGQTPFLTSVFTEQGPDCAQMLRLEFSDHDERNGMVRGYDAQGQALFNGEIATVIAALPCFTQDARIVTEAGEVAVSDLRAGQRVVTRDNGLQELRWIGARRFGWHMLGLNPLLRPVRLAASALGRDLPETEITVSPNHRLLSSMPALGANGEQLVMARDLIGLEGVTQCACPEVTYFQLLFDHHELVLANGIWSESFRPNADNIAALSTQSRADLMAALPDAVEYAPVRPDAPLVDHKVS
;
A
#
# COMPACT_ATOMS: atom_id res chain seq x y z
N MET A 1 5.91 30.20 5.07
CA MET A 1 5.62 29.51 6.35
C MET A 1 6.39 28.22 6.35
N THR A 2 6.83 27.75 7.52
CA THR A 2 7.89 26.75 7.65
C THR A 2 7.45 25.37 7.20
N ALA A 3 8.18 24.77 6.26
CA ALA A 3 8.12 23.34 6.02
C ALA A 3 8.57 22.60 7.28
N ALA A 4 7.95 21.45 7.58
CA ALA A 4 8.38 20.58 8.66
C ALA A 4 9.57 19.74 8.18
N ASP A 5 10.79 20.21 8.45
CA ASP A 5 12.02 19.44 8.21
C ASP A 5 12.10 18.28 9.21
N MET A 6 11.72 17.07 8.78
CA MET A 6 11.98 15.85 9.54
C MET A 6 13.35 15.29 9.17
N GLN A 7 14.33 15.41 10.07
CA GLN A 7 15.63 14.75 9.94
C GLN A 7 15.67 13.45 10.75
N MET A 8 16.08 12.35 10.12
CA MET A 8 16.41 11.09 10.79
C MET A 8 17.79 10.61 10.36
N ASP A 9 18.74 10.66 11.29
CA ASP A 9 20.10 10.12 11.12
C ASP A 9 20.16 8.65 11.57
N LEU A 10 20.51 7.73 10.67
CA LEU A 10 20.85 6.34 10.99
C LEU A 10 22.02 5.88 10.10
N THR A 11 22.88 5.02 10.66
CA THR A 11 24.09 4.51 10.00
C THR A 11 23.99 2.99 9.81
N THR A 12 24.26 2.47 8.59
CA THR A 12 24.88 1.15 8.24
C THR A 12 24.74 0.77 6.75
N ASN A 13 25.82 0.18 6.19
CA ASN A 13 26.23 0.08 4.78
C ASN A 13 25.39 -0.80 3.78
N SER A 14 24.99 -0.23 2.64
CA SER A 14 24.38 -0.87 1.44
C SER A 14 24.89 -0.37 0.02
N THR A 15 24.59 -1.02 -1.15
CA THR A 15 24.96 -0.60 -2.56
C THR A 15 23.94 -1.03 -3.65
N GLY A 16 24.06 -0.45 -4.86
CA GLY A 16 23.79 -1.14 -6.16
C GLY A 16 22.81 -0.42 -7.11
N GLN A 17 23.16 -0.22 -8.39
CA GLN A 17 22.33 0.53 -9.37
C GLN A 17 21.31 -0.34 -10.15
N THR A 18 20.03 0.05 -10.08
CA THR A 18 18.84 -0.51 -10.77
C THR A 18 17.64 0.47 -10.60
N PRO A 19 16.38 0.24 -11.06
CA PRO A 19 15.35 1.30 -11.11
C PRO A 19 14.87 1.80 -9.74
N PHE A 20 14.22 2.98 -9.76
CA PHE A 20 13.94 3.94 -8.66
C PHE A 20 13.50 3.37 -7.29
N LEU A 21 12.79 2.25 -7.21
CA LEU A 21 12.41 1.63 -5.92
C LEU A 21 13.12 0.32 -5.59
N THR A 22 13.94 -0.22 -6.48
CA THR A 22 14.66 -1.49 -6.27
C THR A 22 16.10 -1.25 -5.79
N SER A 23 16.78 -0.24 -6.35
CA SER A 23 18.15 0.14 -5.96
C SER A 23 18.22 0.92 -4.65
N VAL A 24 17.32 1.89 -4.49
CA VAL A 24 17.23 2.82 -3.35
C VAL A 24 17.23 2.13 -1.98
N PHE A 25 16.69 0.91 -1.92
CA PHE A 25 16.59 0.10 -0.70
C PHE A 25 17.24 -1.29 -0.83
N THR A 26 18.23 -1.46 -1.71
CA THR A 26 19.10 -2.65 -1.65
C THR A 26 19.80 -2.66 -0.28
N GLU A 27 20.29 -3.79 0.24
CA GLU A 27 20.69 -3.94 1.66
C GLU A 27 22.20 -4.26 1.94
N GLN A 28 23.18 -4.16 1.00
CA GLN A 28 24.62 -4.51 1.22
C GLN A 28 25.73 -3.67 0.46
N GLY A 29 26.66 -2.95 1.14
CA GLY A 29 27.89 -2.23 0.66
C GLY A 29 28.00 -0.65 0.75
N PRO A 30 28.66 0.13 -0.13
CA PRO A 30 28.88 1.59 0.11
C PRO A 30 27.89 2.64 -0.46
N ASP A 31 27.22 2.41 -1.59
CA ASP A 31 26.47 3.43 -2.37
C ASP A 31 24.94 3.50 -2.09
N CYS A 32 24.48 3.33 -0.84
CA CYS A 32 23.05 3.27 -0.49
C CYS A 32 22.48 4.47 0.27
N ALA A 33 21.16 4.57 0.31
CA ALA A 33 20.49 5.48 1.24
C ALA A 33 20.83 5.13 2.70
N GLN A 34 21.52 6.06 3.37
CA GLN A 34 21.75 6.10 4.83
C GLN A 34 20.80 7.09 5.48
N MET A 35 20.71 8.28 4.89
CA MET A 35 19.74 9.30 5.27
C MET A 35 18.68 9.42 4.18
N LEU A 36 17.41 9.37 4.59
CA LEU A 36 16.28 9.78 3.77
C LEU A 36 15.79 11.13 4.29
N ARG A 37 15.76 12.14 3.42
CA ARG A 37 15.08 13.41 3.71
C ARG A 37 13.74 13.44 2.98
N LEU A 38 12.69 13.73 3.73
CA LEU A 38 11.34 14.01 3.23
C LEU A 38 11.09 15.53 3.36
N GLU A 39 10.99 16.22 2.23
CA GLU A 39 10.70 17.66 2.16
C GLU A 39 9.25 17.84 1.71
N PHE A 40 8.33 17.94 2.66
CA PHE A 40 6.90 18.07 2.38
C PHE A 40 6.53 19.46 1.84
N SER A 41 5.64 19.50 0.84
CA SER A 41 5.14 20.72 0.20
C SER A 41 3.96 21.35 0.97
N ASP A 42 3.28 20.54 1.77
CA ASP A 42 2.09 20.86 2.53
C ASP A 42 2.14 20.13 3.90
N HIS A 43 1.07 20.27 4.70
CA HIS A 43 0.95 19.63 6.01
C HIS A 43 0.30 18.24 5.94
N ASP A 44 -0.01 17.76 4.73
CA ASP A 44 -0.81 16.55 4.48
C ASP A 44 0.09 15.31 4.30
N GLU A 45 1.42 15.51 4.30
CA GLU A 45 2.46 14.50 4.04
C GLU A 45 2.36 13.80 2.66
N ARG A 46 1.43 14.24 1.81
CA ARG A 46 1.11 13.64 0.50
C ARG A 46 2.02 14.13 -0.62
N ASN A 47 2.43 15.40 -0.58
CA ASN A 47 3.22 16.04 -1.64
C ASN A 47 4.59 16.48 -1.12
N GLY A 48 5.63 16.37 -1.94
CA GLY A 48 6.99 16.77 -1.57
C GLY A 48 8.09 16.03 -2.29
N MET A 49 9.33 16.27 -1.89
CA MET A 49 10.52 15.64 -2.45
C MET A 49 11.14 14.65 -1.46
N VAL A 50 11.50 13.48 -1.95
CA VAL A 50 12.27 12.48 -1.22
C VAL A 50 13.67 12.41 -1.80
N ARG A 51 14.67 12.52 -0.92
CA ARG A 51 16.09 12.44 -1.29
C ARG A 51 16.80 11.43 -0.42
N GLY A 52 17.56 10.53 -1.03
CA GLY A 52 18.47 9.63 -0.35
C GLY A 52 19.91 10.07 -0.50
N TYR A 53 20.67 9.94 0.59
CA TYR A 53 22.09 10.27 0.65
C TYR A 53 22.88 9.08 1.20
N ASP A 54 24.10 8.89 0.70
CA ASP A 54 25.03 7.88 1.22
C ASP A 54 25.72 8.29 2.54
N ALA A 55 26.62 7.43 3.02
CA ALA A 55 27.40 7.65 4.25
C ALA A 55 28.38 8.83 4.12
N GLN A 56 28.64 9.32 2.90
CA GLN A 56 29.51 10.45 2.58
C GLN A 56 28.69 11.73 2.35
N GLY A 57 27.36 11.66 2.41
CA GLY A 57 26.44 12.77 2.17
C GLY A 57 26.22 13.11 0.70
N GLN A 58 26.67 12.26 -0.23
CA GLN A 58 26.39 12.43 -1.66
C GLN A 58 24.95 11.99 -1.97
N ALA A 59 24.25 12.79 -2.77
CA ALA A 59 22.88 12.49 -3.18
C ALA A 59 22.86 11.31 -4.15
N LEU A 60 22.15 10.25 -3.78
CA LEU A 60 21.99 9.04 -4.60
C LEU A 60 20.75 9.11 -5.48
N PHE A 61 19.68 9.71 -4.97
CA PHE A 61 18.45 9.93 -5.74
C PHE A 61 17.66 11.12 -5.22
N ASN A 62 16.79 11.62 -6.09
CA ASN A 62 15.81 12.66 -5.82
C ASN A 62 14.56 12.32 -6.63
N GLY A 63 13.39 12.29 -5.99
CA GLY A 63 12.11 12.02 -6.64
C GLY A 63 10.95 12.57 -5.81
N GLU A 64 9.74 12.42 -6.29
CA GLU A 64 8.56 12.89 -5.55
C GLU A 64 8.21 11.90 -4.44
N ILE A 65 7.78 12.43 -3.29
CA ILE A 65 7.24 11.65 -2.19
C ILE A 65 6.07 10.79 -2.69
N ALA A 66 5.22 11.33 -3.57
CA ALA A 66 4.15 10.60 -4.23
C ALA A 66 4.63 9.33 -4.97
N THR A 67 5.80 9.35 -5.61
CA THR A 67 6.37 8.18 -6.31
C THR A 67 6.89 7.09 -5.36
N VAL A 68 7.23 7.45 -4.11
CA VAL A 68 7.62 6.48 -3.07
C VAL A 68 6.41 6.03 -2.24
N ILE A 69 5.44 6.92 -2.02
CA ILE A 69 4.10 6.59 -1.51
C ILE A 69 3.28 5.79 -2.54
N ALA A 70 3.70 5.70 -3.80
CA ALA A 70 3.14 4.78 -4.80
C ALA A 70 3.32 3.27 -4.44
N ALA A 71 3.60 2.97 -3.17
CA ALA A 71 3.00 1.87 -2.42
C ALA A 71 1.47 1.76 -2.66
N LEU A 72 1.21 1.13 -3.79
CA LEU A 72 0.09 0.27 -4.15
C LEU A 72 -0.84 -0.15 -3.00
N PRO A 73 -2.16 -0.26 -3.28
CA PRO A 73 -3.08 -1.01 -2.43
C PRO A 73 -2.56 -2.43 -2.20
N CYS A 74 -2.25 -2.75 -0.94
CA CYS A 74 -1.71 -4.05 -0.57
C CYS A 74 -2.29 -4.53 0.75
N PHE A 75 -2.57 -5.83 0.82
CA PHE A 75 -2.80 -6.56 2.07
C PHE A 75 -1.48 -6.82 2.77
N THR A 76 -1.45 -6.97 4.09
CA THR A 76 -0.30 -7.54 4.81
C THR A 76 -0.48 -9.03 5.07
N GLN A 77 0.61 -9.73 5.42
CA GLN A 77 0.68 -11.19 5.52
C GLN A 77 -0.35 -11.88 6.46
N ASP A 78 -0.94 -11.11 7.38
CA ASP A 78 -1.99 -11.50 8.33
C ASP A 78 -3.41 -11.51 7.72
N ALA A 79 -3.62 -10.89 6.56
CA ALA A 79 -4.93 -10.82 5.92
C ALA A 79 -5.45 -12.21 5.51
N ARG A 80 -6.73 -12.46 5.80
CA ARG A 80 -7.49 -13.68 5.47
C ARG A 80 -8.46 -13.38 4.34
N ILE A 81 -8.20 -13.96 3.17
CA ILE A 81 -8.99 -13.76 1.96
C ILE A 81 -9.95 -14.94 1.80
N VAL A 82 -11.23 -14.66 1.53
CA VAL A 82 -12.24 -15.71 1.32
C VAL A 82 -12.12 -16.27 -0.10
N THR A 83 -11.92 -17.58 -0.20
CA THR A 83 -11.80 -18.34 -1.45
C THR A 83 -12.92 -19.37 -1.60
N GLU A 84 -13.01 -20.01 -2.77
CA GLU A 84 -13.87 -21.18 -3.00
C GLU A 84 -13.64 -22.31 -1.97
N ALA A 85 -12.43 -22.41 -1.41
CA ALA A 85 -12.05 -23.42 -0.41
C ALA A 85 -12.19 -22.92 1.05
N GLY A 86 -12.75 -21.72 1.27
CA GLY A 86 -12.78 -21.05 2.58
C GLY A 86 -11.72 -19.96 2.73
N GLU A 87 -11.47 -19.52 3.96
CA GLU A 87 -10.47 -18.47 4.25
C GLU A 87 -9.04 -18.99 4.13
N VAL A 88 -8.21 -18.24 3.39
CA VAL A 88 -6.79 -18.54 3.15
C VAL A 88 -5.97 -17.30 3.52
N ALA A 89 -4.79 -17.47 4.12
CA ALA A 89 -3.88 -16.34 4.34
C ALA A 89 -3.41 -15.78 2.99
N VAL A 90 -3.31 -14.46 2.85
CA VAL A 90 -2.86 -13.84 1.58
C VAL A 90 -1.46 -14.33 1.16
N SER A 91 -0.60 -14.69 2.12
CA SER A 91 0.72 -15.30 1.87
C SER A 91 0.67 -16.69 1.22
N ASP A 92 -0.45 -17.40 1.40
CA ASP A 92 -0.64 -18.78 0.92
C ASP A 92 -1.41 -18.82 -0.41
N LEU A 93 -1.98 -17.70 -0.85
CA LEU A 93 -2.65 -17.57 -2.14
C LEU A 93 -1.70 -17.77 -3.31
N ARG A 94 -2.20 -18.40 -4.39
CA ARG A 94 -1.47 -18.67 -5.63
C ARG A 94 -2.37 -18.38 -6.82
N ALA A 95 -1.75 -17.99 -7.95
CA ALA A 95 -2.48 -17.79 -9.20
C ALA A 95 -3.25 -19.07 -9.61
N GLY A 96 -4.41 -18.89 -10.23
CA GLY A 96 -5.37 -19.95 -10.57
C GLY A 96 -6.36 -20.30 -9.46
N GLN A 97 -6.20 -19.80 -8.23
CA GLN A 97 -7.20 -19.98 -7.18
C GLN A 97 -8.40 -19.03 -7.36
N ARG A 98 -9.59 -19.49 -6.96
CA ARG A 98 -10.84 -18.72 -7.06
C ARG A 98 -11.14 -17.97 -5.76
N VAL A 99 -11.21 -16.64 -5.84
CA VAL A 99 -11.46 -15.72 -4.72
C VAL A 99 -12.89 -15.19 -4.78
N VAL A 100 -13.53 -14.99 -3.63
CA VAL A 100 -14.85 -14.39 -3.53
C VAL A 100 -14.75 -12.87 -3.77
N THR A 101 -15.44 -12.39 -4.79
CA THR A 101 -15.57 -10.97 -5.15
C THR A 101 -16.99 -10.48 -4.94
N ARG A 102 -17.14 -9.16 -4.70
CA ARG A 102 -18.44 -8.53 -4.39
C ARG A 102 -19.43 -8.60 -5.55
N ASP A 103 -18.97 -8.22 -6.74
CA ASP A 103 -19.85 -7.93 -7.87
C ASP A 103 -19.87 -9.08 -8.90
N ASN A 104 -18.77 -9.83 -9.03
CA ASN A 104 -18.59 -10.85 -10.07
C ASN A 104 -18.52 -12.30 -9.51
N GLY A 105 -18.76 -12.50 -8.21
CA GLY A 105 -18.76 -13.84 -7.58
C GLY A 105 -17.35 -14.44 -7.48
N LEU A 106 -17.19 -15.74 -7.77
CA LEU A 106 -15.90 -16.43 -7.67
C LEU A 106 -15.01 -16.18 -8.90
N GLN A 107 -14.02 -15.29 -8.76
CA GLN A 107 -13.08 -14.88 -9.83
C GLN A 107 -11.70 -15.53 -9.67
N GLU A 108 -11.01 -15.80 -10.78
CA GLU A 108 -9.70 -16.43 -10.78
C GLU A 108 -8.58 -15.41 -10.52
N LEU A 109 -7.77 -15.63 -9.49
CA LEU A 109 -6.58 -14.83 -9.19
C LEU A 109 -5.54 -15.05 -10.30
N ARG A 110 -5.27 -14.02 -11.10
CA ARG A 110 -4.31 -14.09 -12.23
C ARG A 110 -2.87 -13.97 -11.79
N TRP A 111 -2.61 -13.11 -10.80
CA TRP A 111 -1.26 -12.87 -10.29
C TRP A 111 -1.31 -12.44 -8.82
N ILE A 112 -0.27 -12.84 -8.08
CA ILE A 112 -0.01 -12.37 -6.73
C ILE A 112 1.39 -11.75 -6.64
N GLY A 113 1.44 -10.43 -6.44
CA GLY A 113 2.66 -9.71 -6.12
C GLY A 113 2.95 -9.77 -4.63
N ALA A 114 4.22 -9.88 -4.26
CA ALA A 114 4.67 -9.79 -2.86
C ALA A 114 5.91 -8.88 -2.76
N ARG A 115 5.93 -7.99 -1.77
CA ARG A 115 7.07 -7.09 -1.51
C ARG A 115 7.30 -6.92 -0.01
N ARG A 116 8.49 -7.26 0.47
CA ARG A 116 8.92 -7.09 1.87
C ARG A 116 9.61 -5.74 2.06
N PHE A 117 9.36 -5.12 3.21
CA PHE A 117 10.01 -3.91 3.68
C PHE A 117 10.53 -4.17 5.10
N GLY A 118 11.83 -4.04 5.31
CA GLY A 118 12.46 -4.17 6.63
C GLY A 118 12.47 -2.85 7.42
N TRP A 119 12.90 -2.92 8.67
CA TRP A 119 12.88 -1.82 9.64
C TRP A 119 13.59 -0.56 9.16
N HIS A 120 14.66 -0.68 8.36
CA HIS A 120 15.33 0.48 7.75
C HIS A 120 14.37 1.28 6.86
N MET A 121 13.65 0.61 5.95
CA MET A 121 12.70 1.26 5.04
C MET A 121 11.51 1.88 5.80
N LEU A 122 10.99 1.17 6.81
CA LEU A 122 9.86 1.60 7.65
C LEU A 122 10.25 2.70 8.65
N GLY A 123 11.52 2.74 9.05
CA GLY A 123 12.11 3.81 9.84
C GLY A 123 12.24 5.08 9.01
N LEU A 124 12.94 4.99 7.88
CA LEU A 124 13.20 6.10 6.96
C LEU A 124 11.94 6.67 6.32
N ASN A 125 10.94 5.83 6.02
CA ASN A 125 9.67 6.28 5.43
C ASN A 125 8.46 5.80 6.26
N PRO A 126 7.94 6.63 7.18
CA PRO A 126 6.71 6.37 7.91
C PRO A 126 5.49 6.10 7.03
N LEU A 127 5.47 6.63 5.79
CA LEU A 127 4.35 6.54 4.85
C LEU A 127 4.26 5.14 4.20
N LEU A 128 5.21 4.24 4.49
CA LEU A 128 5.15 2.81 4.17
C LEU A 128 4.63 1.96 5.35
N ARG A 129 4.44 2.55 6.54
CA ARG A 129 4.00 1.79 7.73
C ARG A 129 2.54 1.38 7.59
N PRO A 130 2.18 0.13 7.94
CA PRO A 130 0.82 -0.35 7.75
C PRO A 130 -0.20 0.41 8.61
N VAL A 131 -1.45 0.41 8.16
CA VAL A 131 -2.60 0.83 8.97
C VAL A 131 -3.32 -0.42 9.45
N ARG A 132 -3.55 -0.49 10.77
CA ARG A 132 -4.32 -1.55 11.43
C ARG A 132 -5.70 -1.03 11.74
N LEU A 133 -6.70 -1.80 11.36
CA LEU A 133 -8.11 -1.59 11.68
C LEU A 133 -8.55 -2.71 12.60
N ALA A 134 -8.86 -2.37 13.85
CA ALA A 134 -9.43 -3.30 14.82
C ALA A 134 -10.82 -3.80 14.35
N ALA A 135 -11.26 -4.93 14.90
CA ALA A 135 -12.61 -5.43 14.64
C ALA A 135 -13.68 -4.36 14.98
N SER A 136 -14.72 -4.28 14.15
CA SER A 136 -15.82 -3.30 14.23
C SER A 136 -15.43 -1.81 14.12
N ALA A 137 -14.17 -1.45 13.79
CA ALA A 137 -13.69 -0.06 13.75
C ALA A 137 -14.41 0.87 12.74
N LEU A 138 -15.08 0.32 11.72
CA LEU A 138 -15.87 1.07 10.73
C LEU A 138 -17.39 0.95 10.97
N GLY A 139 -17.78 0.39 12.12
CA GLY A 139 -19.17 0.12 12.49
C GLY A 139 -19.78 -1.05 11.72
N ARG A 140 -21.01 -1.44 12.11
CA ARG A 140 -21.73 -2.60 11.54
C ARG A 140 -20.91 -3.89 11.53
N ASP A 141 -20.09 -4.07 12.58
CA ASP A 141 -19.18 -5.21 12.75
C ASP A 141 -18.14 -5.37 11.62
N LEU A 142 -17.75 -4.25 10.98
CA LEU A 142 -16.70 -4.20 9.97
C LEU A 142 -15.42 -3.51 10.49
N PRO A 143 -14.22 -4.05 10.21
CA PRO A 143 -13.99 -5.43 9.74
C PRO A 143 -14.43 -6.45 10.81
N GLU A 144 -14.79 -7.67 10.41
CA GLU A 144 -15.27 -8.70 11.36
C GLU A 144 -14.13 -9.18 12.29
N THR A 145 -12.89 -9.14 11.78
CA THR A 145 -11.67 -9.39 12.55
C THR A 145 -10.64 -8.30 12.26
N GLU A 146 -9.65 -8.12 13.14
CA GLU A 146 -8.57 -7.16 12.90
C GLU A 146 -7.87 -7.43 11.57
N ILE A 147 -7.62 -6.38 10.78
CA ILE A 147 -6.87 -6.44 9.52
C ILE A 147 -5.83 -5.32 9.48
N THR A 148 -4.68 -5.65 8.90
CA THR A 148 -3.61 -4.69 8.60
C THR A 148 -3.45 -4.57 7.08
N VAL A 149 -3.23 -3.35 6.58
CA VAL A 149 -3.15 -3.03 5.14
C VAL A 149 -2.17 -1.88 4.86
N SER A 150 -1.79 -1.65 3.59
CA SER A 150 -0.99 -0.48 3.22
C SER A 150 -1.79 0.84 3.38
N PRO A 151 -1.15 1.98 3.65
CA PRO A 151 -1.82 3.27 3.83
C PRO A 151 -2.80 3.68 2.72
N ASN A 152 -2.49 3.34 1.46
CA ASN A 152 -3.33 3.67 0.31
C ASN A 152 -4.35 2.59 -0.06
N HIS A 153 -4.39 1.48 0.68
CA HIS A 153 -5.32 0.39 0.41
C HIS A 153 -6.75 0.84 0.72
N ARG A 154 -7.65 0.76 -0.28
CA ARG A 154 -9.05 1.14 -0.11
C ARG A 154 -9.89 0.01 0.45
N LEU A 155 -10.75 0.39 1.39
CA LEU A 155 -11.78 -0.44 1.99
C LEU A 155 -13.16 0.10 1.57
N LEU A 156 -14.12 -0.80 1.36
CA LEU A 156 -15.50 -0.42 1.08
C LEU A 156 -16.17 0.05 2.37
N SER A 157 -16.54 1.32 2.40
CA SER A 157 -17.28 1.93 3.49
C SER A 157 -18.68 2.35 3.04
N SER A 158 -19.58 2.41 4.01
CA SER A 158 -20.91 3.05 3.88
C SER A 158 -21.17 4.03 5.02
N MET A 159 -20.10 4.52 5.67
CA MET A 159 -20.19 5.50 6.75
C MET A 159 -20.63 6.87 6.19
N PRO A 160 -21.80 7.42 6.60
CA PRO A 160 -22.28 8.70 6.06
C PRO A 160 -21.35 9.89 6.36
N ALA A 161 -20.53 9.78 7.40
CA ALA A 161 -19.53 10.78 7.78
C ALA A 161 -18.43 11.01 6.71
N LEU A 162 -18.26 10.08 5.76
CA LEU A 162 -17.28 10.20 4.66
C LEU A 162 -17.80 10.99 3.45
N GLY A 163 -19.00 11.57 3.53
CA GLY A 163 -19.40 12.68 2.64
C GLY A 163 -20.16 12.32 1.36
N ALA A 164 -20.36 11.04 1.02
CA ALA A 164 -21.32 10.65 -0.03
C ALA A 164 -22.38 9.63 0.42
N ASN A 165 -23.46 9.55 -0.35
CA ASN A 165 -24.57 8.62 -0.13
C ASN A 165 -24.28 7.27 -0.82
N GLY A 166 -24.09 6.21 -0.04
CA GLY A 166 -23.91 4.85 -0.55
C GLY A 166 -22.49 4.31 -0.36
N GLU A 167 -22.17 3.23 -1.08
CA GLU A 167 -20.88 2.54 -0.97
C GLU A 167 -19.76 3.35 -1.63
N GLN A 168 -18.67 3.56 -0.89
CA GLN A 168 -17.49 4.31 -1.32
C GLN A 168 -16.21 3.55 -0.97
N LEU A 169 -15.15 3.79 -1.73
CA LEU A 169 -13.82 3.32 -1.39
C LEU A 169 -13.04 4.40 -0.62
N VAL A 170 -12.57 4.06 0.58
CA VAL A 170 -11.79 4.97 1.44
C VAL A 170 -10.42 4.37 1.74
N MET A 171 -9.36 5.16 1.58
CA MET A 171 -7.99 4.71 1.86
C MET A 171 -7.78 4.54 3.37
N ALA A 172 -7.10 3.48 3.79
CA ALA A 172 -6.87 3.18 5.20
C ALA A 172 -6.21 4.33 5.98
N ARG A 173 -5.30 5.09 5.34
CA ARG A 173 -4.67 6.28 5.95
C ARG A 173 -5.66 7.39 6.29
N ASP A 174 -6.70 7.58 5.49
CA ASP A 174 -7.70 8.63 5.71
C ASP A 174 -8.68 8.25 6.83
N LEU A 175 -8.58 7.02 7.36
CA LEU A 175 -9.31 6.55 8.54
C LEU A 175 -8.49 6.66 9.84
N ILE A 176 -7.20 7.02 9.78
CA ILE A 176 -6.36 7.19 10.98
C ILE A 176 -6.95 8.29 11.87
N GLY A 177 -7.06 8.01 13.16
CA GLY A 177 -7.68 8.91 14.14
C GLY A 177 -9.14 8.55 14.47
N LEU A 178 -9.78 7.68 13.68
CA LEU A 178 -10.99 6.99 14.11
C LEU A 178 -10.67 5.97 15.23
N GLU A 179 -11.65 5.71 16.09
CA GLU A 179 -11.53 4.71 17.15
C GLU A 179 -11.25 3.33 16.53
N GLY A 180 -10.20 2.65 17.00
CA GLY A 180 -9.77 1.36 16.46
C GLY A 180 -8.91 1.40 15.19
N VAL A 181 -8.64 2.59 14.60
CA VAL A 181 -7.78 2.72 13.40
C VAL A 181 -6.47 3.42 13.72
N THR A 182 -5.35 2.73 13.55
CA THR A 182 -4.01 3.25 13.93
C THR A 182 -2.92 2.85 12.94
N GLN A 183 -1.95 3.74 12.71
CA GLN A 183 -0.73 3.39 11.99
C GLN A 183 0.20 2.57 12.89
N CYS A 184 0.79 1.50 12.35
CA CYS A 184 1.58 0.53 13.11
C CYS A 184 3.08 0.66 12.86
N ALA A 185 3.84 0.87 13.94
CA ALA A 185 5.27 0.60 13.93
C ALA A 185 5.50 -0.92 13.92
N CYS A 186 6.22 -1.42 12.91
CA CYS A 186 6.61 -2.83 12.79
C CYS A 186 8.09 -2.93 12.35
N PRO A 187 8.81 -3.98 12.77
CA PRO A 187 10.19 -4.20 12.35
C PRO A 187 10.29 -4.70 10.90
N GLU A 188 9.20 -5.23 10.35
CA GLU A 188 9.06 -5.56 8.94
C GLU A 188 7.59 -5.72 8.57
N VAL A 189 7.32 -5.62 7.27
CA VAL A 189 6.03 -5.98 6.67
C VAL A 189 6.25 -6.62 5.30
N THR A 190 5.45 -7.63 4.97
CA THR A 190 5.29 -8.11 3.59
C THR A 190 3.92 -7.71 3.08
N TYR A 191 3.92 -6.94 1.99
CA TYR A 191 2.74 -6.44 1.30
C TYR A 191 2.41 -7.32 0.08
N PHE A 192 1.13 -7.65 -0.08
CA PHE A 192 0.61 -8.54 -1.12
C PHE A 192 -0.42 -7.85 -2.02
N GLN A 193 -0.36 -8.13 -3.31
CA GLN A 193 -1.16 -7.52 -4.37
C GLN A 193 -1.87 -8.62 -5.14
N LEU A 194 -3.19 -8.51 -5.32
CA LEU A 194 -4.02 -9.52 -5.96
C LEU A 194 -4.59 -8.98 -7.28
N LEU A 195 -4.20 -9.56 -8.42
CA LEU A 195 -4.70 -9.17 -9.74
C LEU A 195 -5.76 -10.16 -10.25
N PHE A 196 -6.84 -9.62 -10.82
CA PHE A 196 -7.89 -10.38 -11.52
C PHE A 196 -8.05 -9.81 -12.95
N ASP A 197 -8.89 -10.44 -13.79
CA ASP A 197 -9.18 -9.95 -15.16
C ASP A 197 -9.80 -8.55 -15.17
N HIS A 198 -10.55 -8.23 -14.13
CA HIS A 198 -11.10 -6.90 -13.87
C HIS A 198 -10.55 -6.38 -12.55
N HIS A 199 -10.76 -5.11 -12.24
CA HIS A 199 -10.63 -4.68 -10.86
C HIS A 199 -11.81 -5.24 -10.05
N GLU A 200 -11.51 -5.87 -8.92
CA GLU A 200 -12.48 -6.52 -8.03
C GLU A 200 -12.43 -5.97 -6.61
N LEU A 201 -13.52 -6.15 -5.85
CA LEU A 201 -13.51 -6.06 -4.39
C LEU A 201 -13.52 -7.45 -3.81
N VAL A 202 -12.47 -7.83 -3.08
CA VAL A 202 -12.33 -9.14 -2.44
C VAL A 202 -12.80 -9.06 -0.98
N LEU A 203 -13.32 -10.17 -0.45
CA LEU A 203 -13.66 -10.27 0.97
C LEU A 203 -12.43 -10.67 1.78
N ALA A 204 -11.96 -9.75 2.62
CA ALA A 204 -10.77 -9.90 3.46
C ALA A 204 -11.14 -9.62 4.93
N ASN A 205 -10.92 -10.55 5.86
CA ASN A 205 -11.23 -10.37 7.30
C ASN A 205 -12.67 -9.88 7.58
N GLY A 206 -13.63 -10.26 6.72
CA GLY A 206 -15.03 -9.82 6.76
C GLY A 206 -15.33 -8.46 6.13
N ILE A 207 -14.33 -7.71 5.65
CA ILE A 207 -14.51 -6.44 4.93
C ILE A 207 -14.20 -6.54 3.43
N TRP A 208 -14.99 -5.85 2.61
CA TRP A 208 -14.76 -5.73 1.18
C TRP A 208 -13.64 -4.73 0.91
N SER A 209 -12.62 -5.16 0.18
CA SER A 209 -11.35 -4.44 0.06
C SER A 209 -10.85 -4.45 -1.39
N GLU A 210 -10.14 -3.41 -1.84
CA GLU A 210 -9.73 -3.28 -3.24
C GLU A 210 -8.65 -4.32 -3.63
N SER A 211 -8.77 -4.81 -4.86
CA SER A 211 -7.72 -5.60 -5.51
C SER A 211 -6.73 -4.68 -6.24
N PHE A 212 -5.65 -5.26 -6.75
CA PHE A 212 -4.60 -4.51 -7.44
C PHE A 212 -5.11 -3.90 -8.75
N ARG A 213 -4.99 -2.57 -8.88
CA ARG A 213 -5.24 -1.83 -10.13
C ARG A 213 -3.92 -1.43 -10.78
N PRO A 214 -3.51 -2.04 -11.91
CA PRO A 214 -2.32 -1.64 -12.63
C PRO A 214 -2.43 -0.20 -13.14
N ASN A 215 -1.38 0.61 -12.98
CA ASN A 215 -1.20 1.91 -13.62
C ASN A 215 0.29 2.16 -13.92
N ALA A 216 0.59 3.18 -14.74
CA ALA A 216 1.96 3.41 -15.22
C ALA A 216 2.99 3.57 -14.08
N ASP A 217 2.68 4.39 -13.08
CA ASP A 217 3.56 4.69 -11.95
C ASP A 217 3.81 3.44 -11.09
N ASN A 218 2.75 2.65 -10.90
CA ASN A 218 2.79 1.50 -10.01
C ASN A 218 3.39 0.25 -10.66
N ILE A 219 3.27 0.10 -11.98
CA ILE A 219 4.02 -0.87 -12.77
C ILE A 219 5.51 -0.50 -12.78
N ALA A 220 5.85 0.79 -12.83
CA ALA A 220 7.23 1.26 -12.73
C ALA A 220 7.84 1.09 -11.32
N ALA A 221 7.00 1.06 -10.27
CA ALA A 221 7.38 0.83 -8.88
C ALA A 221 7.77 -0.63 -8.55
N LEU A 222 7.42 -1.59 -9.41
CA LEU A 222 7.72 -3.02 -9.23
C LEU A 222 9.18 -3.37 -9.55
N SER A 223 9.65 -4.48 -8.98
CA SER A 223 10.94 -5.08 -9.37
C SER A 223 10.89 -5.54 -10.84
N THR A 224 12.06 -5.66 -11.50
CA THR A 224 12.12 -6.12 -12.89
C THR A 224 11.41 -7.46 -13.10
N GLN A 225 11.56 -8.41 -12.16
CA GLN A 225 10.91 -9.72 -12.23
C GLN A 225 9.40 -9.58 -11.98
N SER A 226 8.99 -8.95 -10.87
CA SER A 226 7.57 -8.78 -10.53
C SER A 226 6.80 -8.03 -11.63
N ARG A 227 7.46 -7.08 -12.32
CA ARG A 227 6.92 -6.39 -13.48
C ARG A 227 6.78 -7.32 -14.68
N ALA A 228 7.78 -8.15 -14.98
CA ALA A 228 7.68 -9.13 -16.07
C ALA A 228 6.55 -10.14 -15.81
N ASP A 229 6.45 -10.66 -14.58
CA ASP A 229 5.38 -11.57 -14.15
C ASP A 229 4.00 -10.90 -14.26
N LEU A 230 3.88 -9.64 -13.83
CA LEU A 230 2.65 -8.86 -13.98
C LEU A 230 2.29 -8.65 -15.45
N MET A 231 3.24 -8.23 -16.31
CA MET A 231 2.97 -8.02 -17.74
C MET A 231 2.55 -9.31 -18.46
N ALA A 232 3.03 -10.48 -18.00
CA ALA A 232 2.61 -11.78 -18.52
C ALA A 232 1.21 -12.22 -18.02
N ALA A 233 0.69 -11.58 -16.97
CA ALA A 233 -0.61 -11.87 -16.36
C ALA A 233 -1.67 -10.79 -16.62
N LEU A 234 -1.31 -9.65 -17.22
CA LEU A 234 -2.28 -8.62 -17.63
C LEU A 234 -3.13 -9.11 -18.81
N PRO A 235 -4.44 -8.84 -18.83
CA PRO A 235 -5.28 -9.08 -20.00
C PRO A 235 -4.97 -8.08 -21.13
N ASP A 236 -5.11 -8.52 -22.38
CA ASP A 236 -4.74 -7.76 -23.58
C ASP A 236 -5.47 -6.41 -23.76
N ALA A 237 -6.65 -6.24 -23.15
CA ALA A 237 -7.47 -5.02 -23.29
C ALA A 237 -8.49 -4.83 -22.15
N VAL A 238 -8.08 -4.26 -21.02
CA VAL A 238 -9.02 -3.75 -19.99
C VAL A 238 -8.54 -2.42 -19.43
N GLU A 239 -9.44 -1.42 -19.42
CA GLU A 239 -9.27 -0.20 -18.63
C GLU A 239 -9.62 -0.54 -17.16
N TYR A 240 -8.60 -0.66 -16.29
CA TYR A 240 -8.76 -0.99 -14.86
C TYR A 240 -9.32 0.18 -14.04
N ALA A 241 -10.53 0.60 -14.39
CA ALA A 241 -11.32 1.59 -13.68
C ALA A 241 -11.71 1.09 -12.27
N PRO A 242 -11.89 1.99 -11.29
CA PRO A 242 -12.39 1.60 -9.97
C PRO A 242 -13.86 1.16 -10.05
N VAL A 243 -14.25 0.10 -9.34
CA VAL A 243 -15.62 -0.46 -9.40
C VAL A 243 -16.64 0.28 -8.54
N ARG A 244 -16.17 1.23 -7.73
CA ARG A 244 -16.94 2.15 -6.89
C ARG A 244 -16.20 3.49 -6.87
N PRO A 245 -16.90 4.62 -6.65
CA PRO A 245 -16.22 5.91 -6.50
C PRO A 245 -15.34 5.91 -5.24
N ASP A 246 -14.22 6.62 -5.33
CA ASP A 246 -13.45 7.02 -4.15
C ASP A 246 -14.29 7.97 -3.28
N ALA A 247 -14.19 7.82 -1.96
CA ALA A 247 -14.69 8.82 -1.02
C ALA A 247 -13.98 10.17 -1.26
N PRO A 248 -14.66 11.31 -1.10
CA PRO A 248 -13.97 12.59 -1.09
C PRO A 248 -12.90 12.61 0.02
N LEU A 249 -11.77 13.26 -0.24
CA LEU A 249 -10.72 13.42 0.78
C LEU A 249 -11.32 14.09 2.01
N VAL A 250 -11.22 13.41 3.16
CA VAL A 250 -11.71 13.94 4.42
C VAL A 250 -10.69 14.94 4.94
N ASP A 251 -11.06 16.23 4.93
CA ASP A 251 -10.35 17.25 5.71
C ASP A 251 -10.55 16.94 7.20
N HIS A 252 -9.61 16.21 7.77
CA HIS A 252 -9.54 16.00 9.21
C HIS A 252 -9.25 17.33 9.91
N LYS A 253 -10.33 18.00 10.34
CA LYS A 253 -10.23 19.10 11.29
C LYS A 253 -9.74 18.57 12.63
N VAL A 254 -8.41 18.52 12.78
CA VAL A 254 -7.74 18.38 14.07
C VAL A 254 -8.35 19.42 15.01
N SER A 255 -9.01 18.93 16.05
CA SER A 255 -9.75 19.74 17.05
C SER A 255 -8.93 19.90 18.33
#